data_AF-A0A9W4X353-F1
#
_entry.id   AF-A0A9W4X353-F1
#
_cell.length_a   1.000
_cell.length_b   1.000
_cell.length_c   1.000
_cell.angle_alpha   90.00
_cell.angle_beta   90.00
_cell.angle_gamma   90.00
#
_symmetry.space_group_name_H-M   'P 1'
#
loop_
_entity.id
_entity.type
_entity.pdbx_description
1 polymer ?
#
loop_
_entity_poly.entity_id
_entity_poly.type
_entity_poly.pdbx_seq_one_letter_code
_entity_poly.pdbx_strand_id
1 'polypeptide(L)'
;THGLPIEHKVLQLFSGEEKVLRKKCDEYASQQVKIQKKQLAELGLFTDYDQIYLTKDKKYEAEQIRVFGEMVKKGLIYQGWKPVYWSCSHATALAEAEVEYLPKEGYSFYFYLPLVDSESLWGVKQ
;
A
#
# COMPACT_ATOMS: atom_id res chain seq x y z
N THR A 1 -10.38 -5.41 6.52
CA THR A 1 -11.49 -4.60 5.96
C THR A 1 -11.03 -3.26 5.39
N HIS A 2 -9.72 -3.05 5.24
CA HIS A 2 -9.11 -1.88 4.62
C HIS A 2 -8.17 -2.35 3.50
N GLY A 3 -7.54 -1.40 2.81
CA GLY A 3 -6.36 -1.65 1.99
C GLY A 3 -6.64 -1.81 0.51
N LEU A 4 -5.53 -1.83 -0.24
CA LEU A 4 -5.50 -1.81 -1.69
C LEU A 4 -6.31 -2.92 -2.38
N PRO A 5 -6.36 -4.18 -1.88
CA PRO A 5 -7.15 -5.23 -2.53
C PRO A 5 -8.64 -4.90 -2.63
N ILE A 6 -9.22 -4.28 -1.59
CA ILE A 6 -10.63 -3.88 -1.59
C ILE A 6 -10.84 -2.69 -2.52
N GLU A 7 -9.95 -1.69 -2.44
CA GLU A 7 -10.02 -0.49 -3.29
C GLU A 7 -9.96 -0.86 -4.77
N HIS A 8 -9.00 -1.69 -5.16
CA HIS A 8 -8.86 -2.17 -6.54
C HIS A 8 -10.12 -2.93 -6.99
N LYS A 9 -10.70 -3.78 -6.15
CA LYS A 9 -11.90 -4.53 -6.52
C LYS A 9 -13.13 -3.63 -6.67
N VAL A 10 -13.28 -2.63 -5.80
CA VAL A 10 -14.37 -1.66 -5.89
C VAL A 10 -14.21 -0.75 -7.12
N LEU A 11 -12.99 -0.31 -7.43
CA LEU A 11 -12.70 0.49 -8.63
C LEU A 11 -13.01 -0.27 -9.93
N GLN A 12 -12.89 -1.61 -9.95
CA GLN A 12 -13.34 -2.43 -11.08
C GLN A 12 -14.87 -2.47 -11.24
N LEU A 13 -15.60 -2.38 -10.14
CA LEU A 13 -17.07 -2.52 -10.10
C LEU A 13 -17.78 -1.17 -10.20
N PHE A 14 -17.09 -0.08 -9.87
CA PHE A 14 -17.66 1.25 -9.74
C PHE A 14 -16.67 2.31 -10.22
N SER A 15 -17.08 3.11 -11.21
CA SER A 15 -16.38 4.30 -11.67
C SER A 15 -17.10 5.56 -11.16
N GLY A 16 -16.69 6.07 -10.01
CA GLY A 16 -17.26 7.30 -9.45
C GLY A 16 -16.31 8.03 -8.53
N GLU A 17 -16.79 9.13 -7.96
CA GLU A 17 -15.97 10.05 -7.19
C GLU A 17 -15.29 9.41 -5.98
N GLU A 18 -14.05 9.82 -5.70
CA GLU A 18 -13.22 9.33 -4.60
C GLU A 18 -13.89 9.48 -3.23
N LYS A 19 -14.72 10.51 -3.03
CA LYS A 19 -15.48 10.74 -1.79
C LYS A 19 -16.48 9.62 -1.49
N VAL A 20 -16.97 8.93 -2.52
CA VAL A 20 -17.92 7.82 -2.39
C VAL A 20 -17.18 6.48 -2.30
N LEU A 21 -15.94 6.41 -2.78
CA LEU A 21 -15.12 5.19 -2.81
C LEU A 21 -14.98 4.54 -1.42
N ARG A 22 -14.72 5.33 -0.37
CA ARG A 22 -14.57 4.80 1.00
C ARG A 22 -15.85 4.12 1.50
N LYS A 23 -17.02 4.72 1.24
CA LYS A 23 -18.31 4.12 1.61
C LYS A 23 -18.57 2.83 0.84
N LYS A 24 -18.23 2.81 -0.45
CA LYS A 24 -18.36 1.61 -1.30
C LYS A 24 -17.42 0.49 -0.85
N CYS A 25 -16.19 0.82 -0.47
CA CYS A 25 -15.25 -0.13 0.14
C CYS A 25 -15.79 -0.70 1.45
N ASP A 26 -16.40 0.15 2.30
CA ASP A 26 -17.01 -0.29 3.55
C ASP A 26 -18.19 -1.24 3.33
N GLU A 27 -19.07 -0.92 2.39
CA GLU A 27 -20.20 -1.75 1.96
C GLU A 27 -19.70 -3.10 1.44
N TYR A 28 -18.73 -3.08 0.52
CA TYR A 28 -18.14 -4.28 -0.07
C TYR A 28 -17.47 -5.16 0.99
N ALA A 29 -16.67 -4.59 1.89
CA ALA A 29 -16.03 -5.33 2.96
C ALA A 29 -17.07 -5.98 3.90
N SER A 30 -18.14 -5.25 4.25
CA SER A 30 -19.21 -5.77 5.11
C SER A 30 -19.95 -6.93 4.47
N GLN A 31 -20.20 -6.87 3.15
CA GLN A 31 -20.80 -7.98 2.40
C GLN A 31 -19.87 -9.19 2.39
N GLN A 32 -18.59 -8.99 2.11
CA GLN A 32 -17.61 -10.08 2.05
C GLN A 32 -17.43 -10.78 3.40
N VAL A 33 -17.42 -10.02 4.51
CA VAL A 33 -17.37 -10.59 5.87
C VAL A 33 -18.55 -11.51 6.11
N LYS A 34 -19.77 -11.12 5.72
CA LYS A 34 -20.97 -11.98 5.89
C LYS A 34 -20.87 -13.27 5.06
N ILE A 35 -20.39 -13.17 3.82
CA ILE A 35 -20.21 -14.32 2.93
C ILE A 35 -19.19 -15.29 3.53
N GLN A 36 -18.01 -14.79 3.93
CA GLN A 36 -16.95 -15.61 4.53
C GLN A 36 -17.40 -16.24 5.86
N LYS A 37 -18.11 -15.49 6.71
CA LYS A 37 -18.68 -15.99 7.97
C LYS A 37 -19.57 -17.21 7.72
N LYS A 38 -20.48 -17.13 6.74
CA LYS A 38 -21.35 -18.24 6.34
C LYS A 38 -20.56 -19.44 5.82
N GLN A 39 -19.61 -19.21 4.92
CA GLN A 39 -18.78 -20.27 4.33
C GLN A 39 -17.95 -21.01 5.39
N LEU A 40 -17.35 -20.27 6.33
CA LEU A 40 -16.58 -20.88 7.42
C LEU A 40 -17.45 -21.71 8.37
N ALA A 41 -18.69 -21.26 8.62
CA ALA A 41 -19.66 -22.03 9.41
C ALA A 41 -20.07 -23.33 8.70
N GLU A 42 -20.28 -23.28 7.38
CA GLU A 42 -20.57 -24.46 6.56
C GLU A 42 -19.39 -25.46 6.52
N LEU A 43 -18.15 -24.96 6.61
CA LEU A 43 -16.95 -25.79 6.74
C LEU A 43 -16.76 -26.37 8.15
N GLY A 44 -17.61 -26.02 9.11
CA GLY A 44 -17.55 -26.55 10.47
C GLY A 44 -16.41 -25.97 11.32
N LEU A 45 -15.94 -24.76 11.02
CA LEU A 45 -14.92 -24.11 11.84
C LEU A 45 -15.48 -23.76 13.23
N PHE A 46 -14.81 -24.21 14.28
CA PHE A 46 -15.19 -23.88 15.65
C PHE A 46 -14.64 -22.51 16.05
N THR A 47 -15.46 -21.47 15.91
CA THR A 47 -15.13 -20.11 16.33
C THR A 47 -16.38 -19.39 16.88
N ASP A 48 -16.17 -18.36 17.70
CA ASP A 48 -17.24 -17.41 18.01
C ASP A 48 -17.50 -16.55 16.78
N TYR A 49 -18.69 -16.71 16.23
CA TYR A 49 -19.15 -16.02 15.04
C TYR A 49 -19.78 -14.67 15.38
N ASP A 50 -20.26 -14.48 16.60
CA ASP A 50 -20.96 -13.26 17.03
C ASP A 50 -19.98 -12.21 17.54
N GLN A 51 -18.85 -12.65 18.09
CA GLN A 51 -17.77 -11.78 18.54
C GLN A 51 -16.53 -11.87 17.63
N ILE A 52 -16.60 -11.22 16.46
CA ILE A 52 -15.45 -11.07 15.55
C ILE A 52 -14.80 -9.69 15.68
N TYR A 53 -13.50 -9.59 15.43
CA TYR A 53 -12.81 -8.31 15.32
C TYR A 53 -12.78 -7.87 13.85
N LEU A 54 -13.07 -6.59 13.58
CA LEU A 54 -12.87 -5.99 12.26
C LEU A 54 -11.86 -4.86 12.36
N THR A 55 -10.91 -4.81 11.41
CA THR A 55 -9.86 -3.77 11.43
C THR A 55 -10.39 -2.36 11.21
N LYS A 56 -11.65 -2.23 10.74
CA LYS A 56 -12.36 -0.95 10.58
C LYS A 56 -13.15 -0.52 11.81
N ASP A 57 -13.24 -1.36 12.83
CA ASP A 57 -13.97 -1.01 14.04
C ASP A 57 -13.28 0.16 14.73
N LYS A 58 -14.06 1.13 15.21
CA LYS A 58 -13.50 2.36 15.80
C LYS A 58 -12.61 2.11 17.00
N LYS A 59 -12.89 1.05 17.77
CA LYS A 59 -12.01 0.62 18.86
C LYS A 59 -10.67 0.11 18.33
N TYR A 60 -10.67 -0.67 17.25
CA TYR A 60 -9.46 -1.20 16.63
C TYR A 60 -8.60 -0.08 16.02
N GLU A 61 -9.22 0.84 15.28
CA GLU A 61 -8.55 2.01 14.70
C GLU A 61 -7.96 2.93 15.80
N ALA A 62 -8.67 3.11 16.91
CA ALA A 62 -8.17 3.88 18.05
C ALA A 62 -6.90 3.27 18.66
N GLU A 63 -6.87 1.94 18.85
CA GLU A 63 -5.68 1.25 19.35
C GLU A 63 -4.52 1.31 18.35
N GLN A 64 -4.79 1.20 17.04
CA GLN A 64 -3.76 1.41 16.01
C GLN A 64 -3.12 2.80 16.10
N ILE A 65 -3.93 3.85 16.25
CA ILE A 65 -3.45 5.23 16.39
C ILE A 65 -2.64 5.39 17.69
N ARG A 66 -3.07 4.73 18.78
CA ARG A 66 -2.38 4.79 20.06
C ARG A 66 -0.97 4.20 19.96
N VAL A 67 -0.85 3.01 19.37
CA VAL A 67 0.45 2.35 19.15
C VAL A 67 1.34 3.19 18.23
N PHE A 68 0.79 3.73 17.14
CA PHE A 68 1.53 4.65 16.27
C PHE A 68 2.03 5.88 17.04
N GLY A 69 1.18 6.49 17.86
CA GLY A 69 1.55 7.63 18.69
C GLY A 69 2.66 7.32 19.71
N GLU A 70 2.66 6.13 20.30
CA GLU A 70 3.75 5.68 21.18
C GLU A 70 5.07 5.49 20.41
N MET A 71 5.02 4.96 19.18
CA MET A 71 6.20 4.83 18.31
C MET A 71 6.77 6.20 17.92
N VAL A 72 5.91 7.18 17.64
CA VAL A 72 6.32 8.57 17.38
C VAL A 72 7.02 9.16 18.61
N LYS A 73 6.42 9.00 19.81
CA LYS A 73 7.02 9.50 21.08
C LYS A 73 8.39 8.89 21.37
N LYS A 74 8.63 7.64 20.94
CA LYS A 74 9.91 6.95 21.07
C LYS A 74 10.94 7.32 19.98
N GLY A 75 10.58 8.19 19.02
CA GLY A 75 11.46 8.58 17.92
C GLY A 75 11.67 7.48 16.86
N LEU A 76 10.76 6.50 16.78
CA LEU A 76 10.87 5.37 15.83
C LEU A 76 10.28 5.69 14.44
N ILE A 77 9.53 6.79 14.33
CA ILE A 77 8.87 7.22 13.10
C ILE A 77 9.48 8.55 12.67
N TYR A 78 9.87 8.63 11.40
CA TYR A 78 10.37 9.84 10.77
C TYR A 78 9.81 10.00 9.36
N GLN A 79 9.85 11.21 8.83
CA GLN A 79 9.55 11.52 7.44
C GLN A 79 10.84 11.89 6.72
N GLY A 80 11.05 11.34 5.53
CA GLY A 80 12.23 11.64 4.72
C GLY A 80 12.02 11.29 3.25
N TRP A 81 12.97 11.70 2.42
CA TRP A 81 12.96 11.42 0.99
C TRP A 81 13.82 10.19 0.72
N LYS A 82 13.19 9.12 0.27
CA LYS A 82 13.87 7.88 -0.11
C LYS A 82 13.27 7.43 -1.45
N PRO A 83 14.08 6.98 -2.43
CA PRO A 83 13.56 6.25 -3.56
C PRO A 83 12.78 5.02 -3.07
N VAL A 84 11.52 4.90 -3.48
CA VAL A 84 10.61 3.81 -3.09
C VAL A 84 10.07 3.12 -4.34
N TYR A 85 9.65 1.87 -4.18
CA TYR A 85 8.87 1.19 -5.22
C TYR A 85 7.55 1.93 -5.40
N TRP A 86 7.21 2.26 -6.65
CA TRP A 86 6.01 3.01 -6.99
C TRP A 86 5.12 2.19 -7.92
N SER A 87 3.87 1.98 -7.52
CA SER A 87 2.88 1.34 -8.37
C SER A 87 2.26 2.37 -9.30
N CYS A 88 2.61 2.33 -10.60
CA CYS A 88 1.99 3.22 -11.59
C CYS A 88 0.48 2.98 -11.74
N SER A 89 0.01 1.75 -11.52
CA SER A 89 -1.41 1.40 -11.65
C SER A 89 -2.27 1.93 -10.51
N HIS A 90 -1.71 2.00 -9.30
CA HIS A 90 -2.44 2.39 -8.08
C HIS A 90 -2.01 3.76 -7.54
N ALA A 91 -1.04 4.42 -8.19
CA ALA A 91 -0.49 5.71 -7.80
C ALA A 91 -0.11 5.80 -6.31
N THR A 92 0.54 4.75 -5.79
CA THR A 92 0.98 4.67 -4.40
C THR A 92 2.35 4.03 -4.27
N ALA A 93 3.04 4.36 -3.17
CA ALA A 93 4.27 3.70 -2.78
C ALA A 93 3.98 2.30 -2.24
N LEU A 94 4.84 1.33 -2.58
CA LEU A 94 4.76 -0.04 -2.13
C LEU A 94 5.82 -0.34 -1.08
N ALA A 95 5.45 -1.15 -0.09
CA ALA A 95 6.43 -1.76 0.81
C ALA A 95 7.18 -2.88 0.07
N GLU A 96 8.41 -3.18 0.48
CA GLU A 96 9.20 -4.27 -0.10
C GLU A 96 8.49 -5.62 -0.02
N ALA A 97 7.74 -5.85 1.06
CA ALA A 97 6.92 -7.05 1.25
C ALA A 97 5.73 -7.17 0.28
N GLU A 98 5.37 -6.09 -0.42
CA GLU A 98 4.29 -6.07 -1.43
C GLU A 98 4.83 -6.29 -2.85
N VAL A 99 6.16 -6.34 -3.04
CA VAL A 99 6.79 -6.46 -4.36
C VAL A 99 7.07 -7.92 -4.67
N GLU A 100 6.47 -8.40 -5.76
CA GLU A 100 6.75 -9.72 -6.33
C GLU A 100 7.62 -9.59 -7.59
N TYR A 101 8.58 -10.49 -7.76
CA TYR A 101 9.50 -10.49 -8.88
C TYR A 101 9.07 -11.49 -9.95
N LEU A 102 8.96 -11.00 -11.18
CA LEU A 102 8.65 -11.81 -12.35
C LEU A 102 9.76 -11.63 -13.40
N PRO A 103 10.17 -12.70 -14.11
CA PRO A 103 11.08 -12.56 -15.24
C PRO A 103 10.51 -11.60 -16.29
N LYS A 104 11.32 -10.64 -16.72
CA LYS A 104 10.95 -9.67 -17.75
C LYS A 104 12.13 -9.45 -18.68
N GLU A 105 11.90 -9.61 -19.98
CA GLU A 105 12.88 -9.21 -20.99
C GLU A 105 12.98 -7.68 -21.02
N GLY A 106 14.21 -7.18 -20.98
CA GLY A 106 14.52 -5.76 -21.02
C GLY A 106 15.59 -5.48 -22.06
N TYR A 107 15.66 -4.24 -22.52
CA TYR A 107 16.69 -3.79 -23.45
C TYR A 107 17.90 -3.28 -22.67
N SER A 108 19.10 -3.73 -23.05
CA SER A 108 20.37 -3.21 -22.54
C SER A 108 21.05 -2.40 -23.64
N PHE A 109 21.31 -1.13 -23.39
CA PHE A 109 21.97 -0.21 -24.32
C PHE A 109 23.33 0.23 -23.79
N TYR A 110 24.27 0.50 -24.70
CA TYR A 110 25.60 1.02 -24.37
C TYR A 110 25.72 2.44 -24.94
N PHE A 111 26.15 3.40 -24.12
CA PHE A 111 26.36 4.79 -24.53
C PHE A 111 27.77 5.25 -24.14
N TYR A 112 28.46 5.90 -25.08
CA TYR A 112 29.74 6.55 -24.83
C TYR A 112 29.50 7.98 -24.37
N LEU A 113 29.94 8.32 -23.15
CA LEU A 113 29.99 9.71 -22.71
C LEU A 113 31.40 10.27 -23.00
N PRO A 114 31.54 11.29 -23.86
CA PRO A 114 32.83 11.92 -24.10
C PRO A 114 33.34 12.59 -22.83
N LEU A 115 34.63 12.42 -22.53
CA LEU A 115 35.28 13.11 -21.42
C LEU A 115 35.40 14.60 -21.76
N VAL A 116 35.02 15.45 -20.81
CA VAL A 116 35.21 16.89 -20.91
C VAL A 116 36.61 17.23 -20.40
N ASP A 117 37.29 18.13 -21.10
CA ASP A 117 38.66 18.54 -20.78
C ASP A 117 38.75 19.27 -19.43
N SER A 118 39.82 18.98 -18.68
CA SER A 118 39.95 19.32 -17.25
C SER A 118 39.91 20.82 -16.94
N GLU A 119 40.33 21.67 -17.89
CA GLU A 119 40.34 23.14 -17.76
C GLU A 119 38.91 23.72 -17.66
N SER A 120 37.92 23.09 -18.28
CA SER A 120 36.55 23.60 -18.34
C SER A 120 35.68 23.17 -17.15
N LEU A 121 36.08 22.14 -16.40
CA LEU A 121 35.32 21.58 -15.27
C LEU A 121 35.52 22.34 -13.96
N TRP A 122 36.66 23.02 -13.80
CA TRP A 122 37.02 23.68 -12.53
C TRP A 122 37.15 25.19 -12.60
N GLY A 123 37.02 25.82 -13.79
CA GLY A 123 37.05 27.28 -13.92
C GLY A 123 38.35 27.95 -13.44
N VAL A 124 39.41 27.19 -13.18
CA VAL A 124 40.73 27.71 -12.79
C VAL A 124 41.56 27.85 -14.06
N LYS A 125 41.66 29.08 -14.58
CA LYS A 125 42.72 29.44 -15.54
C LYS A 125 44.03 29.53 -14.77
N GLN A 126 45.04 28.76 -15.19
CA GLN A 126 46.43 28.99 -14.78
C GLN A 126 46.96 30.31 -15.36
#